data_AF-A0A962YQY9-F1
#
_entry.id   AF-A0A962YQY9-F1
#
_cell.length_a   1.000
_cell.length_b   1.000
_cell.length_c   1.000
_cell.angle_alpha   90.00
_cell.angle_beta   90.00
_cell.angle_gamma   90.00
#
_symmetry.space_group_name_H-M   'P 1'
#
loop_
_entity.id
_entity.type
_entity.pdbx_description
1 polymer ?
#
loop_
_entity_poly.entity_id
_entity_poly.type
_entity_poly.pdbx_seq_one_letter_code
_entity_poly.pdbx_strand_id
1 'polypeptide(L)'
;MKKTADSIQATAAQDLAAKVAGTYATVLADPPWRFQNRTGKMAPEHQRLLRYPTMTLEDVCALPVKPLLAPNAHLYLWVPNALLAEGLEVMRCWGFTYKSNLVWYKVRKDGGPDGRGVGFYFRNVTELILFGVRGHLRTLQPGRTQTNVLISQKREHSRKPDQIYHLIESCSPGPYLELFARFRRPGWDQWGNEDVEANSLNGIALRKGHVDPQADPQIRLLEVPRQYRGPS
;
A
#
# COMPACT_ATOMS: atom_id res chain seq x y z
N MET A 1 37.46 -21.73 -14.10
CA MET A 1 36.78 -20.63 -13.37
C MET A 1 35.32 -20.61 -13.84
N LYS A 2 34.37 -20.96 -12.96
CA LYS A 2 32.93 -20.97 -13.27
C LYS A 2 32.43 -19.53 -13.33
N LYS A 3 31.84 -19.12 -14.47
CA LYS A 3 31.04 -17.89 -14.57
C LYS A 3 29.84 -18.05 -13.65
N THR A 4 29.78 -17.28 -12.57
CA THR A 4 28.55 -17.06 -11.80
C THR A 4 27.54 -16.39 -12.72
N ALA A 5 26.40 -17.05 -12.94
CA ALA A 5 25.28 -16.48 -13.64
C ALA A 5 24.71 -15.34 -12.78
N ASP A 6 24.71 -14.12 -13.30
CA ASP A 6 23.90 -13.03 -12.76
C ASP A 6 22.44 -13.49 -12.81
N SER A 7 21.83 -13.71 -11.66
CA SER A 7 20.40 -13.98 -11.57
C SER A 7 19.66 -12.71 -11.98
N ILE A 8 19.06 -12.71 -13.18
CA ILE A 8 18.18 -11.63 -13.63
C ILE A 8 16.98 -11.59 -12.67
N GLN A 9 16.92 -10.60 -11.78
CA GLN A 9 15.73 -10.36 -10.97
C GLN A 9 14.57 -9.98 -11.89
N ALA A 10 13.45 -10.70 -11.76
CA ALA A 10 12.23 -10.38 -12.49
C ALA A 10 11.76 -8.96 -12.14
N THR A 11 11.30 -8.21 -13.13
CA THR A 11 10.67 -6.91 -12.91
C THR A 11 9.35 -7.07 -12.12
N ALA A 12 8.90 -6.03 -11.43
CA ALA A 12 7.62 -6.06 -10.70
C ALA A 12 6.42 -6.48 -11.59
N ALA A 13 6.43 -6.08 -12.86
CA ALA A 13 5.41 -6.47 -13.82
C ALA A 13 5.44 -7.97 -14.13
N GLN A 14 6.63 -8.54 -14.33
CA GLN A 14 6.81 -9.97 -14.57
C GLN A 14 6.45 -10.79 -13.34
N ASP A 15 6.83 -10.32 -12.14
CA ASP A 15 6.51 -10.98 -10.88
C ASP A 15 5.00 -10.99 -10.62
N LEU A 16 4.31 -9.86 -10.80
CA LEU A 16 2.85 -9.78 -10.68
C LEU A 16 2.15 -10.76 -11.62
N ALA A 17 2.57 -10.79 -12.89
CA ALA A 17 1.98 -11.68 -13.90
C ALA A 17 2.22 -13.17 -13.62
N ALA A 18 3.35 -13.50 -12.99
CA ALA A 18 3.68 -14.88 -12.64
C ALA A 18 2.94 -15.38 -11.40
N LYS A 19 2.70 -14.50 -10.42
CA LYS A 19 2.19 -14.89 -9.10
C LYS A 19 0.70 -14.70 -8.92
N VAL A 20 0.10 -13.74 -9.62
CA VAL A 20 -1.33 -13.45 -9.48
C VAL A 20 -2.06 -13.94 -10.72
N ALA A 21 -2.93 -14.93 -10.50
CA ALA A 21 -3.89 -15.40 -11.48
C ALA A 21 -5.31 -15.07 -11.02
N GLY A 22 -6.26 -15.08 -11.95
CA GLY A 22 -7.69 -14.89 -11.66
C GLY A 22 -8.28 -13.61 -12.24
N THR A 23 -9.52 -13.35 -11.85
CA THR A 23 -10.30 -12.21 -12.34
C THR A 23 -11.04 -11.57 -11.18
N TYR A 24 -10.68 -10.31 -10.88
CA TYR A 24 -11.10 -9.60 -9.68
C TYR A 24 -12.12 -8.52 -10.00
N ALA A 25 -13.17 -8.45 -9.19
CA ALA A 25 -14.17 -7.40 -9.27
C ALA A 25 -13.81 -6.17 -8.42
N THR A 26 -12.85 -6.30 -7.50
CA THR A 26 -12.38 -5.19 -6.67
C THR A 26 -10.88 -5.27 -6.42
N VAL A 27 -10.20 -4.14 -6.62
CA VAL A 27 -8.77 -3.97 -6.35
C VAL A 27 -8.56 -2.89 -5.29
N LEU A 28 -7.71 -3.18 -4.30
CA LEU A 28 -7.12 -2.20 -3.39
C LEU A 28 -5.63 -2.07 -3.74
N ALA A 29 -5.08 -0.86 -3.81
CA ALA A 29 -3.66 -0.66 -4.09
C ALA A 29 -3.06 0.48 -3.25
N ASP A 30 -1.85 0.26 -2.73
CA ASP A 30 -1.02 1.29 -2.06
C ASP A 30 0.39 1.34 -2.69
N PRO A 31 0.53 1.88 -3.93
CA PRO A 31 1.81 1.88 -4.62
C PRO A 31 2.91 2.57 -3.81
N PRO A 32 4.18 2.12 -3.93
CA PRO A 32 5.31 2.75 -3.28
C PRO A 32 5.73 4.02 -4.05
N TRP A 33 4.89 5.06 -4.00
CA TRP A 33 5.04 6.28 -4.79
C TRP A 33 6.41 6.95 -4.63
N ARG A 34 7.06 7.27 -5.76
CA ARG A 34 8.26 8.11 -5.78
C ARG A 34 7.86 9.58 -5.88
N PHE A 35 8.33 10.39 -4.92
CA PHE A 35 8.17 11.86 -4.96
C PHE A 35 9.29 12.48 -5.81
N GLN A 36 8.95 13.47 -6.64
CA GLN A 36 9.92 14.19 -7.48
C GLN A 36 10.85 15.10 -6.64
N ASN A 37 10.33 15.71 -5.57
CA ASN A 37 11.12 16.61 -4.71
C ASN A 37 11.94 15.82 -3.68
N ARG A 38 13.22 15.60 -3.99
CA ARG A 38 14.20 14.92 -3.13
C ARG A 38 14.80 15.79 -2.02
N THR A 39 14.61 17.10 -2.07
CA THR A 39 15.15 18.06 -1.09
C THR A 39 14.13 18.33 0.03
N GLY A 40 14.43 17.81 1.22
CA GLY A 40 13.69 18.05 2.46
C GLY A 40 13.21 16.77 3.16
N LYS A 41 12.80 16.90 4.43
CA LYS A 41 12.36 15.83 5.36
C LYS A 41 11.19 14.94 4.87
N MET A 42 10.71 15.15 3.64
CA MET A 42 9.61 14.42 2.99
C MET A 42 10.08 13.33 2.01
N ALA A 43 11.36 13.33 1.62
CA ALA A 43 11.88 12.25 0.79
C ALA A 43 11.95 10.96 1.62
N PRO A 44 11.43 9.81 1.12
CA PRO A 44 11.68 8.49 1.73
C PRO A 44 13.17 8.19 1.91
N GLU A 45 14.01 8.91 1.17
CA GLU A 45 15.46 8.83 1.12
C GLU A 45 16.16 9.55 2.30
N HIS A 46 15.44 10.33 3.12
CA HIS A 46 15.98 10.98 4.33
C HIS A 46 16.14 9.96 5.49
N GLN A 47 17.26 9.24 5.47
CA GLN A 47 18.07 8.68 6.59
C GLN A 47 17.42 8.10 7.89
N ARG A 48 16.10 7.92 8.02
CA ARG A 48 15.48 7.38 9.26
C ARG A 48 14.34 6.39 9.07
N LEU A 49 13.99 6.04 7.85
CA LEU A 49 12.90 5.09 7.57
C LEU A 49 13.44 4.00 6.64
N LEU A 50 13.07 2.75 6.93
CA LEU A 50 13.38 1.56 6.13
C LEU A 50 13.24 1.89 4.63
N ARG A 51 14.33 1.71 3.87
CA ARG A 51 14.40 2.04 2.43
C ARG A 51 13.58 1.01 1.64
N TYR A 52 12.26 1.16 1.59
CA TYR A 52 11.48 0.44 0.58
C TYR A 52 11.76 1.06 -0.79
N PRO A 53 12.05 0.26 -1.83
CA PRO A 53 12.22 0.78 -3.18
C PRO A 53 10.92 1.45 -3.63
N THR A 54 11.01 2.72 -4.05
CA THR A 54 9.89 3.46 -4.64
C THR A 54 9.80 3.19 -6.14
N MET A 55 8.59 3.20 -6.69
CA MET A 55 8.31 3.08 -8.11
C MET A 55 8.03 4.45 -8.74
N THR A 56 8.47 4.65 -9.99
CA THR A 56 8.04 5.83 -10.74
C THR A 56 6.58 5.70 -11.17
N LEU A 57 5.97 6.80 -11.61
CA LEU A 57 4.62 6.76 -12.17
C LEU A 57 4.56 5.79 -13.37
N GLU A 58 5.56 5.83 -14.24
CA GLU A 58 5.65 4.97 -15.42
C GLU A 58 5.68 3.50 -15.02
N ASP A 59 6.49 3.14 -14.02
CA ASP A 59 6.59 1.76 -13.52
C ASP A 59 5.24 1.27 -12.95
N VAL A 60 4.54 2.10 -12.17
CA VAL A 60 3.23 1.74 -11.60
C VAL A 60 2.18 1.60 -12.70
N CYS A 61 2.17 2.52 -13.68
CA CYS A 61 1.28 2.46 -14.84
C CYS A 61 1.53 1.23 -15.72
N ALA A 62 2.78 0.77 -15.81
CA ALA A 62 3.18 -0.38 -16.61
C ALA A 62 2.80 -1.73 -16.00
N LEU A 63 2.35 -1.78 -14.74
CA LEU A 63 1.91 -3.03 -14.12
C LEU A 63 0.74 -3.66 -14.91
N PRO A 64 0.77 -4.98 -15.17
CA PRO A 64 -0.26 -5.68 -15.92
C PRO A 64 -1.51 -5.93 -15.07
N VAL A 65 -2.16 -4.86 -14.59
CA VAL A 65 -3.37 -4.95 -13.77
C VAL A 65 -4.59 -5.28 -14.62
N LYS A 66 -4.71 -4.69 -15.83
CA LYS A 66 -5.88 -4.85 -16.71
C LYS A 66 -6.29 -6.32 -16.96
N PRO A 67 -5.38 -7.26 -17.26
CA PRO A 67 -5.73 -8.66 -17.48
C PRO A 67 -6.32 -9.35 -16.24
N LEU A 68 -6.09 -8.82 -15.04
CA LEU A 68 -6.59 -9.37 -13.78
C LEU A 68 -8.02 -8.87 -13.46
N LEU A 69 -8.59 -7.95 -14.26
CA LEU A 69 -9.84 -7.29 -13.92
C LEU A 69 -11.05 -7.96 -14.58
N ALA A 70 -12.14 -8.08 -13.82
CA ALA A 70 -13.46 -8.35 -14.37
C ALA A 70 -13.89 -7.23 -15.36
N PRO A 71 -14.85 -7.49 -16.27
CA PRO A 71 -15.38 -6.46 -17.17
C PRO A 71 -15.94 -5.24 -16.43
N ASN A 72 -16.55 -5.48 -15.27
CA ASN A 72 -17.01 -4.48 -14.33
C ASN A 72 -16.22 -4.63 -13.03
N ALA A 73 -15.50 -3.59 -12.61
CA ALA A 73 -14.66 -3.67 -11.42
C ALA A 73 -14.53 -2.32 -10.69
N HIS A 74 -14.22 -2.39 -9.40
CA HIS A 74 -13.86 -1.25 -8.57
C HIS A 74 -12.35 -1.18 -8.31
N LEU A 75 -11.84 0.04 -8.20
CA LEU A 75 -10.48 0.33 -7.73
C LEU A 75 -10.54 1.27 -6.54
N TYR A 76 -9.83 0.92 -5.49
CA TYR A 76 -9.50 1.77 -4.34
C TYR A 76 -7.99 2.00 -4.35
N LEU A 77 -7.56 3.22 -4.65
CA LEU A 77 -6.15 3.56 -4.82
C LEU A 77 -5.71 4.56 -3.75
N TRP A 78 -4.81 4.15 -2.86
CA TRP A 78 -4.18 5.07 -1.91
C TRP A 78 -3.24 6.03 -2.62
N VAL A 79 -3.43 7.33 -2.38
CA VAL A 79 -2.66 8.39 -3.02
C VAL A 79 -2.29 9.47 -1.99
N PRO A 80 -0.99 9.80 -1.85
CA PRO A 80 -0.57 10.96 -1.09
C PRO A 80 -1.19 12.24 -1.67
N ASN A 81 -1.60 13.19 -0.83
CA ASN A 81 -2.27 14.43 -1.28
C ASN A 81 -1.50 15.18 -2.38
N ALA A 82 -0.17 15.14 -2.34
CA ALA A 82 0.69 15.83 -3.31
C ALA A 82 0.78 15.12 -4.67
N LEU A 83 0.31 13.86 -4.77
CA LEU A 83 0.42 13.02 -5.98
C LEU A 83 -0.96 12.69 -6.57
N LEU A 84 -1.95 13.55 -6.32
CA LEU A 84 -3.32 13.33 -6.79
C LEU A 84 -3.40 13.18 -8.31
N ALA A 85 -2.65 13.99 -9.06
CA ALA A 85 -2.65 13.95 -10.52
C ALA A 85 -2.09 12.61 -11.04
N GLU A 86 -0.99 12.15 -10.44
CA GLU A 86 -0.35 10.86 -10.72
C GLU A 86 -1.27 9.69 -10.38
N GLY A 87 -2.00 9.80 -9.25
CA GLY A 87 -3.03 8.83 -8.87
C GLY A 87 -4.12 8.68 -9.92
N LEU A 88 -4.65 9.79 -10.44
CA LEU A 88 -5.64 9.79 -11.52
C LEU A 88 -5.09 9.17 -12.81
N GLU A 89 -3.82 9.44 -13.11
CA GLU A 89 -3.13 8.86 -14.27
C GLU A 89 -2.97 7.34 -14.14
N VAL A 90 -2.62 6.83 -12.96
CA VAL A 90 -2.57 5.38 -12.69
C VAL A 90 -3.94 4.74 -12.91
N MET A 91 -5.02 5.35 -12.41
CA MET A 91 -6.38 4.85 -12.63
C MET A 91 -6.70 4.73 -14.13
N ARG A 92 -6.35 5.76 -14.91
CA ARG A 92 -6.53 5.77 -16.37
C ARG A 92 -5.70 4.66 -17.04
N CYS A 93 -4.43 4.54 -16.67
CA CYS A 93 -3.51 3.53 -17.19
C CYS A 93 -3.99 2.11 -16.90
N TRP A 94 -4.59 1.85 -15.74
CA TRP A 94 -5.19 0.56 -15.38
C TRP A 94 -6.62 0.37 -15.91
N GLY A 95 -7.19 1.36 -16.59
CA GLY A 95 -8.49 1.25 -17.25
C GLY A 95 -9.70 1.48 -16.34
N PHE A 96 -9.53 2.30 -15.30
CA PHE A 96 -10.59 2.77 -14.43
C PHE A 96 -10.89 4.26 -14.69
N THR A 97 -12.17 4.61 -14.59
CA THR A 97 -12.61 6.01 -14.56
C THR A 97 -12.82 6.43 -13.11
N TYR A 98 -12.17 7.52 -12.69
CA TYR A 98 -12.40 8.13 -11.37
C TYR A 98 -13.87 8.53 -11.19
N LYS A 99 -14.43 8.26 -10.01
CA LYS A 99 -15.82 8.62 -9.66
C LYS A 99 -15.90 9.48 -8.41
N SER A 100 -15.17 9.13 -7.36
CA SER A 100 -15.13 9.86 -6.09
C SER A 100 -13.89 9.45 -5.31
N ASN A 101 -13.73 9.93 -4.07
CA ASN A 101 -12.67 9.51 -3.17
C ASN A 101 -13.22 9.27 -1.76
N LEU A 102 -12.47 8.48 -0.99
CA LEU A 102 -12.56 8.45 0.47
C LEU A 102 -11.38 9.24 1.03
N VAL A 103 -11.59 9.84 2.20
CA VAL A 103 -10.58 10.61 2.93
C VAL A 103 -10.29 9.92 4.24
N TRP A 104 -9.07 9.45 4.43
CA TRP A 104 -8.60 9.04 5.75
C TRP A 104 -8.17 10.29 6.53
N TYR A 105 -8.99 10.69 7.50
CA TYR A 105 -8.71 11.79 8.42
C TYR A 105 -8.04 11.28 9.70
N LYS A 106 -6.84 11.78 9.97
CA LYS A 106 -6.02 11.39 11.12
C LYS A 106 -6.27 12.35 12.27
N VAL A 107 -6.73 11.79 13.39
CA VAL A 107 -7.10 12.58 14.59
C VAL A 107 -6.19 12.28 15.78
N ARG A 108 -6.13 13.24 16.71
CA ARG A 108 -5.55 13.07 18.05
C ARG A 108 -6.58 12.40 18.98
N LYS A 109 -6.18 12.15 20.23
CA LYS A 109 -7.07 11.57 21.25
C LYS A 109 -8.30 12.43 21.55
N ASP A 110 -8.18 13.75 21.39
CA ASP A 110 -9.25 14.72 21.59
C ASP A 110 -10.15 14.90 20.35
N GLY A 111 -9.96 14.11 19.30
CA GLY A 111 -10.74 14.19 18.05
C GLY A 111 -10.32 15.32 17.09
N GLY A 112 -9.39 16.20 17.49
CA GLY A 112 -8.84 17.24 16.62
C GLY A 112 -7.83 16.70 15.60
N PRO A 113 -7.43 17.49 14.59
CA PRO A 113 -6.51 17.07 13.54
C PRO A 113 -5.12 16.68 14.09
N ASP A 114 -4.52 15.63 13.53
CA ASP A 114 -3.13 15.25 13.85
C ASP A 114 -2.13 16.21 13.21
N GLY A 115 -1.88 17.35 13.86
CA GLY A 115 -0.99 18.44 13.38
C GLY A 115 0.48 18.06 13.15
N ARG A 116 0.85 16.78 13.31
CA ARG A 116 2.20 16.24 13.07
C ARG A 116 2.43 15.82 11.61
N GLY A 117 1.44 15.98 10.75
CA GLY A 117 1.56 15.74 9.31
C GLY A 117 2.70 16.54 8.67
N VAL A 118 3.45 15.92 7.76
CA VAL A 118 4.47 16.63 6.98
C VAL A 118 3.88 17.04 5.64
N GLY A 119 4.13 18.28 5.21
CA GLY A 119 3.74 18.82 3.91
C GLY A 119 4.39 20.18 3.68
N PHE A 120 4.68 20.52 2.43
CA PHE A 120 5.37 21.77 2.07
C PHE A 120 4.47 23.01 2.18
N TYR A 121 3.21 22.89 1.78
CA TYR A 121 2.23 23.99 1.81
C TYR A 121 1.30 23.91 3.02
N PHE A 122 0.78 22.70 3.31
CA PHE A 122 -0.13 22.44 4.43
C PHE A 122 0.31 21.21 5.23
N ARG A 123 -0.09 21.16 6.50
CA ARG A 123 0.11 19.98 7.33
C ARG A 123 -0.85 18.87 6.88
N ASN A 124 -0.31 17.77 6.35
CA ASN A 124 -1.11 16.64 5.87
C ASN A 124 -1.69 15.83 7.03
N VAL A 125 -2.92 16.16 7.42
CA VAL A 125 -3.71 15.39 8.40
C VAL A 125 -4.67 14.40 7.73
N THR A 126 -4.68 14.37 6.40
CA THR A 126 -5.48 13.46 5.58
C THR A 126 -4.60 12.65 4.62
N GLU A 127 -5.11 11.50 4.19
CA GLU A 127 -4.67 10.78 2.99
C GLU A 127 -5.90 10.42 2.14
N LEU A 128 -5.74 10.38 0.81
CA LEU A 128 -6.82 10.07 -0.10
C LEU A 128 -6.81 8.59 -0.52
N ILE A 129 -8.00 8.06 -0.74
CA ILE A 129 -8.25 6.81 -1.43
C ILE A 129 -9.13 7.14 -2.63
N LEU A 130 -8.56 7.13 -3.82
CA LEU A 130 -9.34 7.37 -5.04
C LEU A 130 -10.21 6.15 -5.32
N PHE A 131 -11.47 6.39 -5.67
CA PHE A 131 -12.43 5.36 -6.05
C PHE A 131 -12.71 5.44 -7.55
N GLY A 132 -12.40 4.34 -8.24
CA GLY A 132 -12.54 4.19 -9.68
C GLY A 132 -13.45 3.05 -10.06
N VAL A 133 -14.09 3.18 -11.23
CA VAL A 133 -14.95 2.16 -11.81
C VAL A 133 -14.46 1.82 -13.21
N ARG A 134 -14.33 0.53 -13.48
CA ARG A 134 -14.21 -0.05 -14.82
C ARG A 134 -15.57 -0.58 -15.25
N GLY A 135 -15.95 -0.31 -16.50
CA GLY A 135 -17.28 -0.68 -17.01
C GLY A 135 -18.39 0.12 -16.33
N HIS A 136 -19.52 -0.54 -16.02
CA HIS A 136 -20.67 0.08 -15.36
C HIS A 136 -21.04 -0.71 -14.09
N LEU A 137 -20.44 -0.30 -12.97
CA LEU A 137 -20.67 -0.90 -11.65
C LEU A 137 -20.99 0.19 -10.62
N ARG A 138 -22.11 0.04 -9.92
CA ARG A 138 -22.41 0.83 -8.72
C ARG A 138 -21.93 0.07 -7.50
N THR A 139 -21.64 0.79 -6.41
CA THR A 139 -21.43 0.18 -5.10
C THR A 139 -22.64 -0.66 -4.69
N LEU A 140 -22.39 -1.67 -3.87
CA LEU A 140 -23.43 -2.43 -3.18
C LEU A 140 -24.25 -1.50 -2.28
N GLN A 141 -25.40 -2.00 -1.80
CA GLN A 141 -26.36 -1.20 -1.03
C GLN A 141 -25.74 -0.41 0.14
N PRO A 142 -24.81 -0.97 0.95
CA PRO A 142 -24.16 -0.23 2.04
C PRO A 142 -23.40 1.02 1.58
N GLY A 143 -22.88 1.02 0.34
CA GLY A 143 -22.15 2.16 -0.21
C GLY A 143 -23.01 3.41 -0.41
N ARG A 144 -24.34 3.29 -0.45
CA ARG A 144 -25.27 4.44 -0.59
C ARG A 144 -25.33 5.31 0.67
N THR A 145 -25.01 4.73 1.82
CA THR A 145 -25.02 5.40 3.13
C THR A 145 -23.63 5.57 3.72
N GLN A 146 -22.61 4.97 3.10
CA GLN A 146 -21.22 5.12 3.51
C GLN A 146 -20.76 6.56 3.27
N THR A 147 -20.33 7.25 4.32
CA THR A 147 -19.70 8.56 4.19
C THR A 147 -18.28 8.41 3.65
N ASN A 148 -17.79 9.43 2.96
CA ASN A 148 -16.48 9.39 2.34
C ASN A 148 -15.32 9.72 3.30
N VAL A 149 -15.49 9.53 4.61
CA VAL A 149 -14.48 9.86 5.62
C VAL A 149 -14.24 8.66 6.54
N LEU A 150 -12.97 8.30 6.67
CA LEU A 150 -12.48 7.33 7.65
C LEU A 150 -11.72 8.08 8.74
N ILE A 151 -12.19 8.03 9.98
CA ILE A 151 -11.57 8.74 11.11
C ILE A 151 -10.83 7.73 11.98
N SER A 152 -9.52 7.92 12.18
CA SER A 152 -8.77 7.12 13.15
C SER A 152 -7.55 7.85 13.71
N GLN A 153 -7.13 7.42 14.89
CA GLN A 153 -5.88 7.89 15.49
C GLN A 153 -4.68 7.33 14.71
N LYS A 154 -3.65 8.16 14.51
CA LYS A 154 -2.41 7.72 13.88
C LYS A 154 -1.74 6.63 14.74
N ARG A 155 -1.54 5.45 14.15
CA ARG A 155 -0.78 4.33 14.73
C ARG A 155 0.71 4.47 14.39
N GLU A 156 1.48 3.39 14.52
CA GLU A 156 2.86 3.29 14.01
C GLU A 156 3.00 3.79 12.56
N HIS A 157 4.19 4.27 12.21
CA HIS A 157 4.43 5.02 10.96
C HIS A 157 3.91 4.26 9.73
N SER A 158 3.19 4.95 8.84
CA SER A 158 2.69 4.43 7.55
C SER A 158 1.60 3.32 7.62
N ARG A 159 1.11 2.93 8.81
CA ARG A 159 0.02 1.94 8.89
C ARG A 159 -1.35 2.54 8.53
N LYS A 160 -1.93 2.09 7.41
CA LYS A 160 -3.29 2.41 6.96
C LYS A 160 -4.36 1.83 7.92
N PRO A 161 -5.58 2.40 7.98
CA PRO A 161 -6.62 1.94 8.90
C PRO A 161 -7.24 0.62 8.41
N ASP A 162 -7.28 -0.41 9.27
CA ASP A 162 -7.87 -1.71 8.94
C ASP A 162 -9.37 -1.63 8.58
N GLN A 163 -10.03 -0.55 8.98
CA GLN A 163 -11.43 -0.25 8.64
C GLN A 163 -11.69 -0.21 7.14
N ILE A 164 -10.66 0.05 6.32
CA ILE A 164 -10.80 0.09 4.86
C ILE A 164 -11.28 -1.25 4.29
N TYR A 165 -10.82 -2.38 4.82
CA TYR A 165 -11.20 -3.70 4.31
C TYR A 165 -12.69 -3.95 4.53
N HIS A 166 -13.21 -3.69 5.74
CA HIS A 166 -14.64 -3.85 6.03
C HIS A 166 -15.51 -2.91 5.19
N LEU A 167 -15.05 -1.68 4.95
CA LEU A 167 -15.74 -0.75 4.05
C LEU A 167 -15.78 -1.33 2.62
N ILE A 168 -14.66 -1.80 2.10
CA ILE A 168 -14.60 -2.34 0.73
C ILE A 168 -15.45 -3.61 0.61
N GLU A 169 -15.31 -4.56 1.53
CA GLU A 169 -16.06 -5.82 1.56
C GLU A 169 -17.58 -5.60 1.63
N SER A 170 -18.04 -4.54 2.33
CA SER A 170 -19.47 -4.19 2.39
C SER A 170 -19.98 -3.39 1.20
N CYS A 171 -19.12 -2.57 0.58
CA CYS A 171 -19.52 -1.65 -0.49
C CYS A 171 -19.26 -2.18 -1.90
N SER A 172 -18.45 -3.22 -2.06
CA SER A 172 -17.99 -3.70 -3.36
C SER A 172 -17.96 -5.22 -3.47
N PRO A 173 -18.28 -5.78 -4.65
CA PRO A 173 -18.25 -7.22 -4.87
C PRO A 173 -16.80 -7.75 -4.95
N GLY A 174 -16.58 -8.95 -4.42
CA GLY A 174 -15.37 -9.73 -4.72
C GLY A 174 -15.47 -10.45 -6.08
N PRO A 175 -14.45 -11.22 -6.50
CA PRO A 175 -13.19 -11.49 -5.79
C PRO A 175 -12.33 -10.24 -5.57
N TYR A 176 -11.52 -10.25 -4.51
CA TYR A 176 -10.73 -9.11 -4.05
C TYR A 176 -9.22 -9.32 -4.25
N LEU A 177 -8.55 -8.30 -4.78
CA LEU A 177 -7.09 -8.25 -4.94
C LEU A 177 -6.51 -7.04 -4.20
N GLU A 178 -5.46 -7.26 -3.40
CA GLU A 178 -4.65 -6.18 -2.84
C GLU A 178 -3.27 -6.14 -3.50
N LEU A 179 -2.95 -5.03 -4.16
CA LEU A 179 -1.64 -4.75 -4.73
C LEU A 179 -0.81 -3.93 -3.74
N PHE A 180 0.48 -4.29 -3.64
CA PHE A 180 1.42 -3.76 -2.66
C PHE A 180 1.02 -4.04 -1.21
N ALA A 181 0.38 -5.19 -0.99
CA ALA A 181 -0.04 -5.64 0.33
C ALA A 181 1.16 -5.81 1.28
N ARG A 182 0.98 -5.46 2.55
CA ARG A 182 2.00 -5.65 3.60
C ARG A 182 1.63 -6.74 4.60
N PHE A 183 0.36 -7.08 4.71
CA PHE A 183 -0.14 -8.04 5.70
C PHE A 183 -1.18 -8.95 5.06
N ARG A 184 -1.22 -10.20 5.50
CA ARG A 184 -2.22 -11.15 5.02
C ARG A 184 -3.63 -10.72 5.43
N ARG A 185 -4.59 -10.73 4.50
CA ARG A 185 -6.01 -10.52 4.76
C ARG A 185 -6.80 -11.75 4.27
N PRO A 186 -7.50 -12.49 5.15
CA PRO A 186 -8.36 -13.59 4.73
C PRO A 186 -9.41 -13.13 3.71
N GLY A 187 -9.61 -13.92 2.66
CA GLY A 187 -10.57 -13.60 1.58
C GLY A 187 -10.04 -12.65 0.50
N TRP A 188 -8.78 -12.26 0.56
CA TRP A 188 -8.12 -11.43 -0.44
C TRP A 188 -6.93 -12.17 -1.05
N ASP A 189 -6.83 -12.12 -2.37
CA ASP A 189 -5.56 -12.42 -3.04
C ASP A 189 -4.67 -11.18 -2.97
N GLN A 190 -3.37 -11.37 -2.82
CA GLN A 190 -2.47 -10.29 -2.44
C GLN A 190 -1.11 -10.42 -3.13
N TRP A 191 -0.55 -9.27 -3.52
CA TRP A 191 0.77 -9.16 -4.11
C TRP A 191 1.52 -7.98 -3.49
N GLY A 192 2.80 -8.14 -3.13
CA GLY A 192 3.60 -7.11 -2.46
C GLY A 192 4.95 -7.65 -1.94
N ASN A 193 5.84 -6.76 -1.49
CA ASN A 193 7.20 -7.15 -1.08
C ASN A 193 7.23 -7.92 0.26
N GLU A 194 8.00 -9.02 0.27
CA GLU A 194 8.58 -9.89 1.33
C GLU A 194 7.79 -10.26 2.61
N ASP A 195 6.86 -9.45 3.12
CA ASP A 195 6.08 -9.78 4.32
C ASP A 195 4.86 -10.68 4.05
N VAL A 196 4.30 -10.70 2.84
CA VAL A 196 3.12 -11.55 2.55
C VAL A 196 3.54 -13.01 2.32
N GLU A 197 4.69 -13.24 1.67
CA GLU A 197 5.16 -14.58 1.33
C GLU A 197 5.98 -15.26 2.45
N ALA A 198 6.85 -14.56 3.17
CA ALA A 198 7.60 -15.15 4.29
C ALA A 198 6.68 -15.60 5.46
N ASN A 199 5.53 -14.94 5.63
CA ASN A 199 4.51 -15.31 6.61
C ASN A 199 3.70 -16.57 6.22
N SER A 200 3.88 -17.11 5.01
CA SER A 200 3.18 -18.31 4.54
C SER A 200 3.88 -19.62 4.90
N LEU A 201 5.20 -19.61 5.11
CA LEU A 201 5.98 -20.81 5.49
C LEU A 201 5.97 -21.08 7.00
N ASN A 202 5.83 -20.05 7.85
CA ASN A 202 5.92 -20.20 9.30
C ASN A 202 4.65 -19.85 10.08
N GLY A 203 3.55 -19.49 9.42
CA GLY A 203 2.21 -19.41 10.04
C GLY A 203 2.05 -18.47 11.25
N ILE A 204 2.98 -17.56 11.52
CA ILE A 204 2.92 -16.67 12.69
C ILE A 204 3.01 -15.21 12.23
N ALA A 205 1.89 -14.51 12.30
CA ALA A 205 1.90 -13.04 12.33
C ALA A 205 2.48 -12.63 13.69
N LEU A 206 3.78 -12.36 13.76
CA LEU A 206 4.39 -11.80 14.97
C LEU A 206 3.82 -10.40 15.21
N ARG A 207 2.84 -10.31 16.11
CA ARG A 207 2.49 -9.07 16.79
C ARG A 207 2.38 -9.29 18.28
N LYS A 208 3.40 -8.82 19.01
CA LYS A 208 3.30 -7.87 20.12
C LYS A 208 4.69 -7.64 20.70
N GLY A 209 5.20 -6.41 20.61
CA GLY A 209 6.38 -5.97 21.35
C GLY A 209 7.69 -6.63 20.92
N HIS A 210 8.77 -5.92 21.18
CA HIS A 210 10.12 -6.51 21.26
C HIS A 210 10.14 -7.83 22.04
N VAL A 211 10.80 -8.85 21.51
CA VAL A 211 11.91 -9.70 22.06
C VAL A 211 11.95 -11.00 21.25
N ASP A 212 13.07 -11.56 20.80
CA ASP A 212 14.35 -11.81 21.48
C ASP A 212 15.53 -11.75 20.46
N PRO A 213 16.59 -10.95 20.68
CA PRO A 213 17.76 -10.89 19.79
C PRO A 213 18.64 -12.16 19.74
N GLN A 214 18.38 -13.17 20.58
CA GLN A 214 19.27 -14.33 20.71
C GLN A 214 18.85 -15.59 19.94
N ALA A 215 17.70 -15.61 19.25
CA ALA A 215 17.15 -16.85 18.71
C ALA A 215 17.57 -17.23 17.27
N ASP A 216 18.24 -16.37 16.50
CA ASP A 216 18.71 -16.73 15.14
C ASP A 216 20.03 -16.04 14.76
N PRO A 217 21.16 -16.78 14.72
CA PRO A 217 22.46 -16.24 14.33
C PRO A 217 22.65 -16.03 12.82
N GLN A 218 21.68 -16.36 11.95
CA GLN A 218 21.90 -16.45 10.50
C GLN A 218 20.98 -15.61 9.62
N ILE A 219 20.56 -14.41 10.05
CA ILE A 219 20.04 -13.41 9.10
C ILE A 219 20.54 -12.02 9.47
N ARG A 220 21.71 -11.64 8.96
CA ARG A 220 22.17 -10.25 8.95
C ARG A 220 22.51 -9.85 7.53
N LEU A 221 21.64 -9.03 6.92
CA LEU A 221 21.97 -8.26 5.73
C LEU A 221 21.99 -6.75 5.97
N LEU A 222 21.96 -6.29 7.23
CA LEU A 222 22.11 -4.87 7.58
C LEU A 222 22.87 -4.71 8.90
N GLU A 223 23.91 -3.88 8.91
CA GLU A 223 24.47 -3.35 10.15
C GLU A 223 23.46 -2.41 10.81
N VAL A 224 23.14 -2.67 12.07
CA VAL A 224 22.34 -1.77 12.91
C VAL A 224 23.10 -0.45 13.05
N PRO A 225 22.52 0.71 12.70
CA PRO A 225 23.16 2.00 12.92
C PRO A 225 23.60 2.16 14.38
N ARG A 226 24.85 2.58 14.62
CA ARG A 226 25.50 2.67 15.95
C ARG A 226 24.67 3.32 17.07
N GLN A 227 23.71 4.16 16.71
CA GLN A 227 22.81 4.90 17.59
C GLN A 227 21.61 4.11 18.13
N TYR A 228 21.48 2.82 17.82
CA TYR A 228 20.39 1.93 18.26
C TYR A 228 20.86 0.75 19.12
N ARG A 229 21.95 0.91 19.88
CA ARG A 229 22.24 0.02 21.02
C ARG A 229 21.58 0.62 22.25
N GLY A 230 20.60 -0.11 22.82
CA GLY A 230 20.03 0.25 24.13
C GLY A 230 21.10 0.24 25.22
N PRO A 231 20.86 0.91 26.37
CA PRO A 231 21.78 0.86 27.50
C PRO A 231 21.93 -0.58 27.98
N SER A 232 23.17 -0.91 28.39
CA SER A 232 23.64 -2.21 28.86
C SER A 232 22.85 -2.73 30.06
#